data_AF-A0A8C5HX60-F1
#
_entry.id   AF-A0A8C5HX60-F1
#
_cell.length_a   1.000
_cell.length_b   1.000
_cell.length_c   1.000
_cell.angle_alpha   90.00
_cell.angle_beta   90.00
_cell.angle_gamma   90.00
#
_symmetry.space_group_name_H-M   'P 1'
#
loop_
_entity.id
_entity.type
_entity.pdbx_description
1 polymer ?
#
loop_
_entity_poly.entity_id
_entity_poly.type
_entity_poly.pdbx_seq_one_letter_code
_entity_poly.pdbx_strand_id
1 'polypeptide(L)'
;TKHWSYLLRVSYSPALSPKCFNIFSICLLGLKVHDQCYSDAIQNPDCWPFVDNPYLYSYDQKNRKVTCGSANDKCGMLICECDRKAAECFSPPSDQCK
;
A
#
# COMPACT_ATOMS: atom_id res chain seq x y z
N THR A 1 4.92 -6.49 14.35
CA THR A 1 6.26 -6.34 14.99
C THR A 1 7.47 -6.65 14.11
N LYS A 2 7.33 -6.94 12.79
CA LYS A 2 8.45 -6.91 11.82
C LYS A 2 8.39 -5.72 10.86
N HIS A 3 7.18 -5.25 10.54
CA HIS A 3 6.94 -4.08 9.69
C HIS A 3 7.49 -2.78 10.30
N TRP A 4 7.27 -2.55 11.60
CA TRP A 4 7.84 -1.43 12.36
C TRP A 4 9.38 -1.43 12.39
N SER A 5 10.00 -2.61 12.52
CA SER A 5 11.46 -2.75 12.50
C SER A 5 12.04 -2.42 11.12
N TYR A 6 11.33 -2.74 10.04
CA TYR A 6 11.71 -2.38 8.67
C TYR A 6 11.56 -0.87 8.43
N LEU A 7 10.43 -0.28 8.84
CA LEU A 7 10.19 1.16 8.76
C LEU A 7 11.28 1.95 9.50
N LEU A 8 11.60 1.57 10.75
CA LEU A 8 12.65 2.20 11.54
C LEU A 8 14.04 2.08 10.88
N ARG A 9 14.33 0.94 10.22
CA ARG A 9 15.61 0.73 9.52
C ARG A 9 15.73 1.59 8.26
N VAL A 10 14.61 1.87 7.58
CA VAL A 10 14.57 2.77 6.42
C VAL A 10 14.67 4.24 6.86
N SER A 11 14.01 4.65 7.94
CA SER A 11 14.06 6.04 8.46
C SER A 11 15.45 6.46 8.93
N TYR A 12 16.22 5.52 9.50
CA TYR A 12 17.52 5.77 10.12
C TYR A 12 18.72 5.31 9.28
N SER A 13 18.53 5.08 7.98
CA SER A 13 19.64 4.76 7.09
C SER A 13 20.38 6.05 6.69
N PRO A 14 21.66 6.24 7.06
CA PRO A 14 22.41 7.47 6.76
C PRO A 14 22.71 7.68 5.27
N ALA A 15 22.33 6.72 4.42
CA ALA A 15 22.47 6.77 2.96
C ALA A 15 21.19 7.21 2.22
N LEU A 16 20.12 7.58 2.94
CA LEU A 16 18.86 7.97 2.31
C LEU A 16 18.94 9.40 1.76
N SER A 17 18.74 9.58 0.45
CA SER A 17 18.71 10.92 -0.15
C SER A 17 17.54 11.77 0.40
N PRO A 18 17.60 13.12 0.33
CA PRO A 18 16.50 13.99 0.80
C PRO A 18 15.15 13.69 0.12
N LYS A 19 15.18 13.16 -1.11
CA LYS A 19 13.98 12.71 -1.84
C LYS A 19 13.30 11.53 -1.14
N CYS A 20 14.07 10.62 -0.56
CA CYS A 20 13.55 9.47 0.19
C CYS A 20 13.01 9.84 1.56
N PHE A 21 13.55 10.87 2.21
CA PHE A 21 13.00 11.35 3.49
C PHE A 21 11.61 11.95 3.31
N ASN A 22 11.40 12.72 2.24
CA ASN A 22 10.07 13.21 1.86
C ASN A 22 9.13 12.08 1.45
N ILE A 23 9.62 11.09 0.68
CA ILE A 23 8.84 9.87 0.38
C ILE A 23 8.44 9.17 1.68
N PHE A 24 9.34 8.99 2.64
CA PHE A 24 9.04 8.33 3.92
C PHE A 24 7.96 9.07 4.73
N SER A 25 8.02 10.40 4.80
CA SER A 25 6.98 11.21 5.44
C SER A 25 5.63 11.11 4.72
N ILE A 26 5.63 11.06 3.38
CA ILE A 26 4.44 10.79 2.57
C ILE A 26 3.93 9.35 2.79
N CYS A 27 4.81 8.36 2.98
CA CYS A 27 4.44 6.96 3.22
C CYS A 27 3.86 6.72 4.62
N LEU A 28 4.34 7.44 5.65
CA LEU A 28 3.70 7.43 6.97
C LEU A 28 2.28 8.00 6.90
N LEU A 29 2.04 9.01 6.05
CA LEU A 29 0.69 9.44 5.72
C LEU A 29 -0.06 8.36 4.92
N GLY A 30 0.63 7.61 4.05
CA GLY A 30 0.12 6.46 3.32
C GLY A 30 -0.48 5.37 4.20
N LEU A 31 0.08 5.09 5.38
CA LEU A 31 -0.53 4.18 6.37
C LEU A 31 -1.86 4.71 6.92
N LYS A 32 -1.92 5.99 7.29
CA LYS A 32 -3.16 6.61 7.76
C LYS A 32 -4.24 6.63 6.67
N VAL A 33 -3.84 6.92 5.43
CA VAL A 33 -4.72 6.90 4.26
C VAL A 33 -5.18 5.47 3.96
N HIS A 34 -4.30 4.47 4.10
CA HIS A 34 -4.63 3.06 3.95
C HIS A 34 -5.68 2.63 4.98
N ASP A 35 -5.47 2.93 6.25
CA ASP A 35 -6.39 2.55 7.33
C ASP A 35 -7.75 3.26 7.19
N GLN A 36 -7.76 4.51 6.75
CA GLN A 36 -8.98 5.23 6.41
C GLN A 36 -9.68 4.60 5.19
N CYS A 37 -8.93 4.23 4.15
CA CYS A 37 -9.48 3.61 2.94
C CYS A 37 -10.17 2.27 3.27
N TYR A 38 -9.58 1.45 4.14
CA TYR A 38 -10.23 0.25 4.65
C TYR A 38 -11.48 0.57 5.45
N SER A 39 -11.41 1.58 6.34
CA SER A 39 -12.56 2.02 7.14
C SER A 39 -13.73 2.50 6.27
N ASP A 40 -13.44 3.13 5.13
CA ASP A 40 -14.45 3.55 4.15
C ASP A 40 -14.96 2.37 3.32
N ALA A 41 -14.08 1.45 2.92
CA ALA A 41 -14.44 0.26 2.15
C ALA A 41 -15.39 -0.67 2.93
N ILE A 42 -15.15 -0.90 4.22
CA ILE A 42 -16.02 -1.75 5.05
C ILE A 42 -17.39 -1.14 5.32
N GLN A 43 -17.56 0.17 5.16
CA GLN A 43 -18.86 0.83 5.22
C GLN A 43 -19.67 0.64 3.94
N ASN A 44 -19.05 0.16 2.86
CA ASN A 44 -19.74 -0.12 1.62
C ASN A 44 -20.63 -1.37 1.78
N PRO A 45 -21.92 -1.30 1.40
CA PRO A 45 -22.82 -2.46 1.47
C PRO A 45 -22.35 -3.64 0.61
N ASP A 46 -21.59 -3.41 -0.46
CA ASP A 46 -21.00 -4.46 -1.29
C ASP A 46 -19.91 -5.26 -0.53
N CYS A 47 -19.41 -4.76 0.60
CA CYS A 47 -18.46 -5.45 1.48
C CYS A 47 -19.13 -6.16 2.67
N TRP A 48 -20.47 -6.24 2.68
CA TRP A 48 -21.24 -6.91 3.73
C TRP A 48 -21.90 -8.19 3.21
N PRO A 49 -21.85 -9.32 3.95
CA PRO A 49 -21.21 -9.50 5.25
C PRO A 49 -19.68 -9.45 5.18
N PHE A 50 -19.04 -9.00 6.28
CA PHE A 50 -17.58 -8.99 6.43
C PHE A 50 -17.06 -10.44 6.50
N VAL A 51 -16.93 -11.06 5.34
CA VAL A 51 -16.25 -12.33 5.11
C VAL A 51 -14.91 -11.98 4.50
N ASP A 52 -13.83 -12.64 4.94
CA ASP A 52 -12.51 -12.54 4.32
C ASP A 52 -12.68 -12.65 2.80
N ASN A 53 -12.66 -11.52 2.10
CA ASN A 53 -12.90 -11.49 0.68
C ASN A 53 -11.56 -11.79 0.03
N PRO A 54 -11.34 -12.97 -0.59
CA PRO A 54 -10.10 -13.23 -1.29
C PRO A 54 -10.06 -12.35 -2.55
N TYR A 55 -9.42 -11.19 -2.47
CA TYR A 55 -9.22 -10.33 -3.62
C TYR A 55 -7.92 -10.66 -4.35
N LEU A 56 -8.01 -10.67 -5.68
CA LEU A 56 -6.93 -10.97 -6.60
C LEU A 56 -6.13 -9.70 -6.91
N TYR A 57 -4.82 -9.79 -6.72
CA TYR A 57 -3.86 -8.80 -7.18
C TYR A 57 -2.79 -9.48 -8.04
N SER A 58 -2.25 -8.73 -8.99
CA SER A 58 -0.99 -9.09 -9.65
C SER A 58 0.08 -8.07 -9.29
N TYR A 59 1.30 -8.54 -9.08
CA TYR A 59 2.44 -7.69 -8.79
C TYR A 59 3.45 -7.76 -9.92
N ASP A 60 3.65 -6.63 -10.59
CA ASP A 60 4.73 -6.46 -11.54
C ASP A 60 6.02 -6.13 -10.77
N GLN A 61 6.89 -7.14 -10.61
CA GLN A 61 8.15 -6.98 -9.91
C GLN A 61 9.10 -5.99 -10.60
N LYS A 62 9.05 -5.89 -11.94
CA LYS A 62 9.94 -5.03 -12.73
C LYS A 62 9.55 -3.56 -12.55
N ASN A 63 8.26 -3.27 -12.61
CA ASN A 63 7.72 -1.93 -12.47
C ASN A 63 7.29 -1.58 -11.03
N ARG A 64 7.43 -2.52 -10.08
CA ARG A 64 6.96 -2.44 -8.69
C ARG A 64 5.50 -2.00 -8.57
N LYS A 65 4.68 -2.52 -9.47
CA LYS A 65 3.29 -2.06 -9.63
C LYS A 65 2.33 -3.17 -9.21
N VAL A 66 1.45 -2.85 -8.27
CA VAL A 66 0.28 -3.67 -7.97
C VAL A 66 -0.82 -3.35 -8.99
N THR A 67 -1.48 -4.37 -9.50
CA THR A 67 -2.66 -4.23 -10.37
C THR A 67 -3.80 -5.06 -9.80
N CYS A 68 -4.97 -4.43 -9.70
CA CYS A 68 -6.17 -5.11 -9.25
C CYS A 68 -6.77 -5.96 -10.36
N GLY A 69 -7.02 -7.23 -10.06
CA GLY A 69 -7.56 -8.18 -11.03
C GLY A 69 -8.99 -7.80 -11.42
N SER A 70 -9.31 -7.86 -12.71
CA SER A 70 -10.68 -7.60 -13.21
C SER A 70 -11.73 -8.62 -12.75
N ALA A 71 -11.27 -9.76 -12.22
CA ALA A 71 -12.13 -10.80 -11.64
C ALA A 71 -12.56 -10.49 -10.19
N ASN A 72 -12.06 -9.41 -9.59
CA ASN A 72 -12.50 -8.97 -8.28
C ASN A 72 -13.96 -8.51 -8.33
N ASP A 73 -14.72 -8.87 -7.31
CA ASP A 73 -16.00 -8.24 -7.05
C ASP A 73 -15.79 -6.78 -6.60
N LYS A 74 -16.89 -6.05 -6.41
CA LYS A 74 -16.80 -4.62 -6.07
C LYS A 74 -16.04 -4.38 -4.77
N CYS A 75 -16.26 -5.22 -3.75
CA CYS A 75 -15.55 -5.09 -2.49
C CYS A 75 -14.05 -5.37 -2.65
N GLY A 76 -13.71 -6.46 -3.34
CA GLY A 76 -12.32 -6.83 -3.61
C GLY A 76 -11.60 -5.78 -4.45
N MET A 77 -12.30 -5.10 -5.36
CA MET A 77 -11.75 -3.94 -6.08
C MET A 77 -11.48 -2.75 -5.16
N LEU A 78 -12.39 -2.43 -4.23
CA LEU A 78 -12.20 -1.33 -3.28
C LEU A 78 -10.99 -1.58 -2.38
N ILE A 79 -10.91 -2.77 -1.80
CA ILE A 79 -9.80 -3.16 -0.91
C ILE A 79 -8.48 -3.22 -1.69
N CYS A 80 -8.49 -3.81 -2.89
CA CYS A 80 -7.28 -3.87 -3.72
C CYS A 80 -6.76 -2.47 -4.09
N GLU A 81 -7.63 -1.50 -4.36
CA GLU A 81 -7.19 -0.13 -4.66
C GLU A 81 -6.61 0.58 -3.43
N CYS A 82 -7.08 0.26 -2.21
CA CYS A 82 -6.43 0.71 -0.99
C CYS A 82 -4.99 0.17 -0.90
N ASP A 83 -4.81 -1.13 -1.11
CA ASP A 83 -3.50 -1.78 -1.08
C ASP A 83 -2.58 -1.29 -2.21
N ARG A 84 -3.12 -1.06 -3.41
CA ARG A 84 -2.36 -0.54 -4.57
C ARG A 84 -1.75 0.82 -4.28
N LYS A 85 -2.54 1.74 -3.70
CA LYS A 85 -2.06 3.08 -3.32
C LYS A 85 -1.02 3.02 -2.19
N ALA A 86 -1.20 2.11 -1.23
CA ALA A 86 -0.20 1.87 -0.20
C ALA A 86 1.09 1.27 -0.79
N ALA A 87 0.99 0.37 -1.77
CA ALA A 87 2.14 -0.25 -2.41
C ALA A 87 3.00 0.73 -3.22
N GLU A 88 2.39 1.75 -3.85
CA GLU A 88 3.13 2.86 -4.47
C GLU A 88 4.04 3.59 -3.47
N CYS A 89 3.65 3.63 -2.19
CA CYS A 89 4.44 4.20 -1.11
C CYS A 89 5.57 3.26 -0.66
N PHE A 90 5.30 1.96 -0.50
CA PHE A 90 6.29 1.01 0.04
C PHE A 90 7.26 0.44 -1.00
N SER A 91 6.96 0.59 -2.28
CA SER A 91 7.80 0.11 -3.38
C SER A 91 8.21 1.23 -4.35
N PRO A 92 8.81 2.34 -3.86
CA PRO A 92 9.29 3.38 -4.76
C PRO A 92 10.32 2.78 -5.74
N PRO A 93 10.42 3.30 -6.98
CA PRO A 93 11.46 2.91 -7.91
C PRO A 93 12.84 3.00 -7.22
N SER A 94 13.71 2.00 -7.39
CA SER A 94 15.05 2.00 -6.74
C SER A 94 15.84 3.27 -7.02
N ASP A 95 15.58 3.90 -8.16
CA ASP A 95 16.32 5.08 -8.60
C ASP A 95 15.81 6.38 -7.95
N GLN A 96 14.65 6.36 -7.29
CA GLN A 96 14.21 7.46 -6.43
C GLN A 96 14.94 7.46 -5.08
N CYS A 97 15.56 6.33 -4.71
CA CYS A 97 16.30 6.11 -3.46
C CYS A 97 17.68 5.46 -3.64
N LYS A 98 18.33 5.75 -4.77
CA LYS A 98 19.78 5.61 -4.92
C LYS A 98 20.47 6.89 -4.50
#